data_AF-A0A367LZC0-F1
#
_entry.id   AF-A0A367LZC0-F1
#
_cell.length_a   1.000
_cell.length_b   1.000
_cell.length_c   1.000
_cell.angle_alpha   90.00
_cell.angle_beta   90.00
_cell.angle_gamma   90.00
#
_symmetry.space_group_name_H-M   'P 1'
#
loop_
_entity.id
_entity.type
_entity.pdbx_description
1 polymer ?
#
loop_
_entity_poly.entity_id
_entity_poly.type
_entity_poly.pdbx_seq_one_letter_code
_entity_poly.pdbx_strand_id
1 'polypeptide(L)'
;GRSRIQQRLQRLLAAAWHTDEIRKVRPTPVDEAKWGFAVIEHSLWQALPNVLRHVDEVLLRSTGERLPLTAAPLRFASWMGGDRDGNPNVTASVTREVLLLARWMAADLYLRDIDQLAAELSMQQASPQLLARVGDSAEPYRALLKQLRERLRVTRNWTHQALAGEVPAAEGGLEPTRALVEPLQLCRASLRACGVGVIGAGAVLRW
;
A
#
# COMPACT_ATOMS: atom_id res chain seq x y z
N GLY A 1 -9.39 14.38 25.44
CA GLY A 1 -9.47 14.47 26.92
C GLY A 1 -8.77 13.28 27.55
N ARG A 2 -7.87 13.53 28.51
CA ARG A 2 -6.99 12.54 29.15
C ARG A 2 -7.74 11.31 29.70
N SER A 3 -8.96 11.50 30.22
CA SER A 3 -9.86 10.42 30.69
C SER A 3 -10.30 9.44 29.60
N ARG A 4 -10.56 9.93 28.37
CA ARG A 4 -10.93 9.08 27.21
C ARG A 4 -9.78 8.18 26.76
N ILE A 5 -8.55 8.70 26.81
CA ILE A 5 -7.34 7.94 26.49
C ILE A 5 -7.13 6.85 27.54
N GLN A 6 -7.28 7.20 28.83
CA GLN A 6 -7.12 6.27 29.95
C GLN A 6 -8.18 5.14 29.92
N GLN A 7 -9.45 5.46 29.64
CA GLN A 7 -10.51 4.46 29.46
C GLN A 7 -10.30 3.56 28.23
N ARG A 8 -9.69 4.08 27.16
CA ARG A 8 -9.34 3.28 25.98
C ARG A 8 -8.15 2.35 26.29
N LEU A 9 -7.15 2.85 27.01
CA LEU A 9 -6.00 2.06 27.44
C LEU A 9 -6.42 0.91 28.36
N GLN A 10 -7.29 1.18 29.34
CA GLN A 10 -7.84 0.15 30.24
C GLN A 10 -8.63 -0.91 29.48
N ARG A 11 -9.43 -0.52 28.48
CA ARG A 11 -10.15 -1.48 27.62
C ARG A 11 -9.22 -2.33 26.77
N LEU A 12 -8.17 -1.74 26.20
CA LEU A 12 -7.18 -2.47 25.41
C LEU A 12 -6.36 -3.43 26.27
N LEU A 13 -5.97 -3.02 27.49
CA LEU A 13 -5.28 -3.88 28.44
C LEU A 13 -6.16 -5.03 28.92
N ALA A 14 -7.42 -4.76 29.27
CA ALA A 14 -8.37 -5.81 29.65
C ALA A 14 -8.63 -6.78 28.49
N ALA A 15 -8.76 -6.28 27.25
CA ALA A 15 -8.91 -7.10 26.06
C ALA A 15 -7.67 -7.98 25.83
N ALA A 16 -6.46 -7.41 25.88
CA ALA A 16 -5.22 -8.17 25.72
C ALA A 16 -5.02 -9.20 26.83
N TRP A 17 -5.36 -8.87 28.09
CA TRP A 17 -5.20 -9.76 29.24
C TRP A 17 -6.22 -10.91 29.27
N HIS A 18 -7.42 -10.69 28.73
CA HIS A 18 -8.46 -11.72 28.62
C HIS A 18 -8.49 -12.42 27.25
N THR A 19 -7.59 -12.03 26.33
CA THR A 19 -7.36 -12.78 25.10
C THR A 19 -6.27 -13.80 25.39
N ASP A 20 -6.65 -15.07 25.45
CA ASP A 20 -5.70 -16.19 25.59
C ASP A 20 -4.92 -16.33 24.27
N GLU A 21 -3.85 -15.55 24.11
CA GLU A 21 -2.96 -15.58 22.94
C GLU A 21 -1.98 -16.77 22.95
N ILE A 22 -2.00 -17.60 24.00
CA ILE A 22 -1.16 -18.79 24.10
C ILE A 22 -1.70 -19.86 23.14
N ARG A 23 -1.14 -19.89 21.92
CA ARG A 23 -1.51 -20.87 20.90
C ARG A 23 -1.16 -22.28 21.39
N LYS A 24 -2.19 -23.13 21.56
CA LYS A 24 -2.05 -24.55 21.92
C LYS A 24 -1.48 -25.41 20.80
N VAL A 25 -1.42 -24.88 19.56
CA VAL A 25 -0.95 -25.56 18.35
C VAL A 25 0.13 -24.70 17.69
N ARG A 26 1.20 -25.35 17.21
CA ARG A 26 2.29 -24.69 16.47
C ARG A 26 1.71 -24.01 15.21
N PRO A 27 2.05 -22.73 14.94
CA PRO A 27 1.58 -22.03 13.75
C PRO A 27 2.08 -22.71 12.47
N THR A 28 1.28 -22.63 11.41
CA THR A 28 1.75 -23.00 10.07
C THR A 28 2.65 -21.89 9.51
N PRO A 29 3.54 -22.17 8.54
CA PRO A 29 4.31 -21.12 7.87
C PRO A 29 3.45 -20.03 7.23
N VAL A 30 2.22 -20.37 6.81
CA VAL A 30 1.24 -19.41 6.28
C VAL A 30 0.72 -18.50 7.40
N ASP A 31 0.50 -19.02 8.61
CA ASP A 31 0.08 -18.21 9.76
C ASP A 31 1.16 -17.21 10.19
N GLU A 32 2.42 -17.60 10.13
CA GLU A 32 3.56 -16.72 10.38
C GLU A 32 3.59 -15.58 9.35
N ALA A 33 3.47 -15.91 8.06
CA ALA A 33 3.39 -14.90 7.00
C ALA A 33 2.22 -13.93 7.20
N LYS A 34 1.02 -14.44 7.53
CA LYS A 34 -0.16 -13.62 7.85
C LYS A 34 0.07 -12.70 9.05
N TRP A 35 0.84 -13.13 10.05
CA TRP A 35 1.20 -12.26 11.17
C TRP A 35 2.15 -11.16 10.73
N GLY A 36 3.21 -11.48 9.96
CA GLY A 36 4.13 -10.47 9.42
C GLY A 36 3.43 -9.43 8.53
N PHE A 37 2.47 -9.88 7.76
CA PHE A 37 1.56 -9.05 6.97
C PHE A 37 0.71 -8.10 7.82
N ALA A 38 0.17 -8.56 8.95
CA ALA A 38 -0.56 -7.69 9.88
C ALA A 38 0.34 -6.59 10.46
N VAL A 39 1.63 -6.85 10.65
CA VAL A 39 2.62 -5.82 11.05
C VAL A 39 2.80 -4.78 9.94
N ILE A 40 2.84 -5.20 8.68
CA ILE A 40 2.88 -4.28 7.54
C ILE A 40 1.64 -3.38 7.54
N GLU A 41 0.45 -3.96 7.53
CA GLU A 41 -0.82 -3.23 7.44
C GLU A 41 -1.02 -2.25 8.62
N HIS A 42 -0.85 -2.72 9.85
CA HIS A 42 -1.20 -1.93 11.03
C HIS A 42 -0.11 -0.97 11.51
N SER A 43 1.13 -1.17 11.07
CA SER A 43 2.27 -0.36 11.54
C SER A 43 3.08 0.22 10.40
N LEU A 44 3.77 -0.61 9.61
CA LEU A 44 4.77 -0.13 8.67
C LEU A 44 4.16 0.71 7.54
N TRP A 45 2.95 0.36 7.07
CA TRP A 45 2.26 1.08 5.99
C TRP A 45 2.01 2.55 6.34
N GLN A 46 1.71 2.84 7.61
CA GLN A 46 1.49 4.21 8.08
C GLN A 46 2.78 4.88 8.55
N ALA A 47 3.71 4.12 9.15
CA ALA A 47 4.95 4.66 9.70
C ALA A 47 5.96 5.05 8.61
N LEU A 48 6.10 4.23 7.56
CA LEU A 48 7.14 4.40 6.55
C LEU A 48 7.06 5.74 5.80
N PRO A 49 5.88 6.20 5.32
CA PRO A 49 5.78 7.53 4.70
C PRO A 49 6.16 8.67 5.65
N ASN A 50 5.88 8.54 6.95
CA ASN A 50 6.26 9.55 7.95
C ASN A 50 7.78 9.61 8.14
N VAL A 51 8.43 8.45 8.20
CA VAL A 51 9.89 8.36 8.28
C VAL A 51 10.53 8.97 7.03
N LEU A 52 10.05 8.64 5.84
CA LEU A 52 10.60 9.18 4.60
C LEU A 52 10.40 10.70 4.48
N ARG A 53 9.28 11.25 4.96
CA ARG A 53 9.09 12.71 5.05
C ARG A 53 10.08 13.36 6.01
N HIS A 54 10.31 12.75 7.16
CA HIS A 54 11.31 13.24 8.11
C HIS A 54 12.72 13.22 7.51
N VAL A 55 13.08 12.15 6.80
CA VAL A 55 14.35 12.04 6.07
C VAL A 55 14.48 13.15 5.02
N ASP A 56 13.45 13.40 4.22
CA ASP A 56 13.44 14.49 3.23
C ASP A 56 13.63 15.87 3.87
N GLU A 57 12.98 16.13 5.01
CA GLU A 57 13.12 17.40 5.75
C GLU A 57 14.52 17.59 6.33
N VAL A 58 15.14 16.52 6.85
CA VAL A 58 16.52 16.55 7.34
C VAL A 58 17.49 16.75 6.18
N LEU A 59 17.28 16.06 5.06
CA LEU A 59 18.11 16.18 3.86
C LEU A 59 18.09 17.62 3.32
N LEU A 60 16.90 18.21 3.19
CA LEU A 60 16.78 19.60 2.72
C LEU A 60 17.53 20.56 3.64
N ARG A 61 17.31 20.46 4.95
CA ARG A 61 17.95 21.39 5.90
C ARG A 61 19.47 21.26 5.92
N SER A 62 19.99 20.06 5.68
CA SER A 62 21.42 19.78 5.80
C SER A 62 22.18 20.00 4.49
N THR A 63 21.53 19.80 3.33
CA THR A 63 22.20 19.79 2.02
C THR A 63 21.59 20.76 1.01
N GLY A 64 20.40 21.30 1.26
CA GLY A 64 19.63 22.06 0.28
C GLY A 64 18.89 21.20 -0.76
N GLU A 65 19.07 19.88 -0.72
CA GLU A 65 18.45 18.94 -1.67
C GLU A 65 17.28 18.14 -1.05
N ARG A 66 16.36 17.69 -1.91
CA ARG A 66 15.22 16.83 -1.53
C ARG A 66 15.47 15.39 -1.93
N LEU A 67 14.81 14.46 -1.25
CA LEU A 67 14.89 13.04 -1.61
C LEU A 67 14.26 12.83 -3.00
N PRO A 68 14.97 12.20 -3.96
CA PRO A 68 14.38 11.88 -5.26
C PRO A 68 13.14 11.00 -5.11
N LEU A 69 12.14 11.19 -5.97
CA LEU A 69 10.86 10.44 -5.89
C LEU A 69 11.01 8.95 -6.19
N THR A 70 12.09 8.58 -6.87
CA THR A 70 12.44 7.21 -7.18
C THR A 70 13.32 6.58 -6.10
N ALA A 71 13.71 7.34 -5.08
CA ALA A 71 14.54 6.82 -4.01
C ALA A 71 13.74 5.88 -3.10
N ALA A 72 14.25 4.67 -2.92
CA ALA A 72 13.73 3.69 -1.98
C ALA A 72 14.84 3.28 -1.01
N PRO A 73 15.26 4.19 -0.10
CA PRO A 73 16.38 3.92 0.81
C PRO A 73 16.05 2.83 1.84
N LEU A 74 14.77 2.53 2.04
CA LEU A 74 14.29 1.46 2.91
C LEU A 74 13.49 0.45 2.07
N ARG A 75 13.85 -0.84 2.20
CA ARG A 75 13.13 -1.96 1.59
C ARG A 75 12.93 -3.05 2.63
N PHE A 76 11.75 -3.63 2.65
CA PHE A 76 11.41 -4.74 3.52
C PHE A 76 11.44 -6.05 2.74
N ALA A 77 11.99 -7.07 3.37
CA ALA A 77 11.97 -8.44 2.88
C ALA A 77 11.46 -9.35 3.99
N SER A 78 10.89 -10.49 3.61
CA SER A 78 10.38 -11.49 4.53
C SER A 78 10.97 -12.85 4.17
N TRP A 79 11.32 -13.63 5.19
CA TRP A 79 11.72 -15.03 5.05
C TRP A 79 10.55 -16.00 5.30
N MET A 80 9.42 -15.50 5.83
CA MET A 80 8.24 -16.29 6.14
C MET A 80 7.67 -16.94 4.88
N GLY A 81 7.52 -18.26 4.89
CA GLY A 81 7.08 -19.05 3.73
C GLY A 81 8.13 -19.24 2.62
N GLY A 82 9.34 -18.69 2.78
CA GLY A 82 10.44 -18.80 1.83
C GLY A 82 11.65 -19.55 2.37
N ASP A 83 11.99 -19.35 3.65
CA ASP A 83 13.09 -20.07 4.30
C ASP A 83 12.69 -21.52 4.59
N ARG A 84 13.41 -22.46 3.98
CA ARG A 84 13.15 -23.90 4.05
C ARG A 84 14.21 -24.64 4.83
N ASP A 85 15.29 -23.97 5.23
CA ASP A 85 16.42 -24.64 5.85
C ASP A 85 15.99 -25.28 7.18
N GLY A 86 16.13 -26.60 7.28
CA GLY A 86 15.68 -27.38 8.42
C GLY A 86 14.15 -27.42 8.66
N ASN A 87 13.30 -26.90 7.77
CA ASN A 87 11.85 -26.85 7.95
C ASN A 87 11.06 -27.54 6.81
N PRO A 88 10.72 -28.84 6.94
CA PRO A 88 10.00 -29.57 5.89
C PRO A 88 8.57 -29.07 5.64
N ASN A 89 8.02 -28.24 6.53
CA ASN A 89 6.68 -27.69 6.38
C ASN A 89 6.62 -26.52 5.37
N VAL A 90 7.76 -25.99 4.93
CA VAL A 90 7.81 -24.92 3.91
C VAL A 90 8.00 -25.56 2.53
N THR A 91 6.90 -25.89 1.88
CA THR A 91 6.88 -26.50 0.55
C THR A 91 6.78 -25.47 -0.58
N ALA A 92 6.88 -25.91 -1.83
CA ALA A 92 6.61 -25.06 -3.01
C ALA A 92 5.19 -24.48 -3.03
N SER A 93 4.20 -25.26 -2.61
CA SER A 93 2.82 -24.78 -2.52
C SER A 93 2.68 -23.70 -1.45
N VAL A 94 3.31 -23.86 -0.29
CA VAL A 94 3.34 -22.85 0.78
C VAL A 94 3.99 -21.55 0.29
N THR A 95 5.16 -21.62 -0.36
CA THR A 95 5.82 -20.42 -0.90
C THR A 95 4.94 -19.72 -1.93
N ARG A 96 4.29 -20.47 -2.84
CA ARG A 96 3.35 -19.91 -3.82
C ARG A 96 2.17 -19.22 -3.13
N GLU A 97 1.58 -19.85 -2.13
CA GLU A 97 0.47 -19.30 -1.35
C GLU A 97 0.85 -17.99 -0.67
N VAL A 98 2.00 -17.95 0.02
CA VAL A 98 2.49 -16.74 0.69
C VAL A 98 2.78 -15.61 -0.28
N LEU A 99 3.35 -15.90 -1.46
CA LEU A 99 3.57 -14.89 -2.50
C LEU A 99 2.24 -14.32 -3.04
N LEU A 100 1.23 -15.17 -3.24
CA LEU A 100 -0.10 -14.73 -3.67
C LEU A 100 -0.80 -13.89 -2.60
N LEU A 101 -0.70 -14.30 -1.32
CA LEU A 101 -1.21 -13.51 -0.19
C LEU A 101 -0.54 -12.14 -0.10
N ALA A 102 0.79 -12.07 -0.28
CA ALA A 102 1.52 -10.80 -0.29
C ALA A 102 1.02 -9.87 -1.42
N ARG A 103 0.81 -10.42 -2.61
CA ARG A 103 0.28 -9.66 -3.76
C ARG A 103 -1.16 -9.21 -3.54
N TRP A 104 -2.00 -10.07 -2.99
CA TRP A 104 -3.38 -9.74 -2.63
C TRP A 104 -3.42 -8.58 -1.64
N MET A 105 -2.60 -8.66 -0.60
CA MET A 105 -2.51 -7.64 0.45
C MET A 105 -2.01 -6.30 -0.07
N ALA A 106 -0.96 -6.33 -0.89
CA ALA A 106 -0.46 -5.12 -1.52
C ALA A 106 -1.58 -4.46 -2.33
N ALA A 107 -2.28 -5.22 -3.19
CA ALA A 107 -3.39 -4.69 -3.96
C ALA A 107 -4.52 -4.12 -3.08
N ASP A 108 -4.84 -4.78 -1.97
CA ASP A 108 -5.86 -4.30 -1.03
C ASP A 108 -5.46 -3.01 -0.31
N LEU A 109 -4.22 -2.91 0.19
CA LEU A 109 -3.70 -1.70 0.83
C LEU A 109 -3.66 -0.52 -0.14
N TYR A 110 -3.13 -0.73 -1.35
CA TYR A 110 -3.13 0.30 -2.39
C TYR A 110 -4.56 0.71 -2.77
N LEU A 111 -5.53 -0.22 -2.85
CA LEU A 111 -6.93 0.14 -3.14
C LEU A 111 -7.49 1.12 -2.11
N ARG A 112 -7.29 0.86 -0.82
CA ARG A 112 -7.77 1.73 0.26
C ARG A 112 -7.21 3.14 0.12
N ASP A 113 -5.93 3.27 -0.18
CA ASP A 113 -5.31 4.57 -0.34
C ASP A 113 -5.70 5.28 -1.64
N ILE A 114 -5.87 4.54 -2.75
CA ILE A 114 -6.37 5.12 -4.01
C ILE A 114 -7.82 5.60 -3.85
N ASP A 115 -8.65 4.88 -3.11
CA ASP A 115 -10.03 5.31 -2.81
C ASP A 115 -10.02 6.61 -1.99
N GLN A 116 -9.16 6.70 -0.97
CA GLN A 116 -9.01 7.93 -0.20
C GLN A 116 -8.48 9.08 -1.06
N LEU A 117 -7.46 8.84 -1.88
CA LEU A 117 -6.90 9.85 -2.77
C LEU A 117 -7.93 10.35 -3.79
N ALA A 118 -8.75 9.45 -4.33
CA ALA A 118 -9.82 9.82 -5.26
C ALA A 118 -10.89 10.69 -4.59
N ALA A 119 -11.20 10.46 -3.31
CA ALA A 119 -12.11 11.32 -2.57
C ALA A 119 -11.57 12.76 -2.45
N GLU A 120 -10.26 12.91 -2.22
CA GLU A 120 -9.58 14.19 -1.99
C GLU A 120 -9.29 14.98 -3.28
N LEU A 121 -9.00 14.32 -4.41
CA LEU A 121 -8.63 14.98 -5.68
C LEU A 121 -9.83 15.30 -6.60
N SER A 122 -10.76 16.16 -6.14
CA SER A 122 -11.95 16.56 -6.91
C SER A 122 -11.74 17.72 -7.89
N MET A 123 -10.51 18.13 -8.13
CA MET A 123 -10.20 19.34 -8.91
C MET A 123 -10.52 19.15 -10.39
N GLN A 124 -11.06 20.19 -11.02
CA GLN A 124 -11.38 20.22 -12.45
C GLN A 124 -10.17 20.63 -13.30
N GLN A 125 -9.33 21.54 -12.79
CA GLN A 125 -8.18 22.06 -13.52
C GLN A 125 -7.03 21.03 -13.54
N ALA A 126 -6.61 20.64 -14.74
CA ALA A 126 -5.52 19.70 -14.95
C ALA A 126 -4.62 20.10 -16.12
N SER A 127 -3.41 19.55 -16.11
CA SER A 127 -2.44 19.70 -17.19
C SER A 127 -2.94 19.04 -18.49
N PRO A 128 -2.50 19.55 -19.67
CA PRO A 128 -2.84 18.95 -20.96
C PRO A 128 -2.49 17.45 -21.05
N GLN A 129 -1.38 17.04 -20.44
CA GLN A 129 -0.93 15.64 -20.42
C GLN A 129 -1.91 14.73 -19.67
N LEU A 130 -2.44 15.21 -18.53
CA LEU A 130 -3.42 14.45 -17.77
C LEU A 130 -4.76 14.38 -18.51
N LEU A 131 -5.20 15.49 -19.10
CA LEU A 131 -6.44 15.54 -19.91
C LEU A 131 -6.35 14.61 -21.13
N ALA A 132 -5.21 14.57 -21.83
CA ALA A 132 -4.99 13.64 -22.94
C ALA A 132 -5.09 12.17 -22.51
N ARG A 133 -4.78 11.85 -21.25
CA ARG A 133 -4.82 10.49 -20.70
C ARG A 133 -6.21 10.01 -20.32
N VAL A 134 -7.09 10.92 -19.89
CA VAL A 134 -8.44 10.60 -19.40
C VAL A 134 -9.57 11.00 -20.36
N GLY A 135 -9.29 11.87 -21.33
CA GLY A 135 -10.28 12.40 -22.26
C GLY A 135 -11.14 13.50 -21.63
N ASP A 136 -12.35 13.66 -22.14
CA ASP A 136 -13.32 14.64 -21.64
C ASP A 136 -13.90 14.19 -20.30
N SER A 137 -13.44 14.81 -19.22
CA SER A 137 -13.88 14.52 -17.86
C SER A 137 -13.86 15.78 -16.99
N ALA A 138 -14.98 16.06 -16.32
CA ALA A 138 -15.08 17.16 -15.38
C ALA A 138 -14.18 16.99 -14.14
N GLU A 139 -13.82 15.75 -13.78
CA GLU A 139 -12.96 15.43 -12.63
C GLU A 139 -11.78 14.55 -13.09
N PRO A 140 -10.80 15.12 -13.79
CA PRO A 140 -9.84 14.34 -14.54
C PRO A 140 -8.89 13.51 -13.65
N TYR A 141 -8.54 13.98 -12.45
CA TYR A 141 -7.77 13.19 -11.48
C TYR A 141 -8.53 11.95 -10.99
N ARG A 142 -9.81 12.11 -10.64
CA ARG A 142 -10.69 11.00 -10.23
C ARG A 142 -10.90 10.01 -11.36
N ALA A 143 -11.02 10.48 -12.60
CA ALA A 143 -11.11 9.61 -13.76
C ALA A 143 -9.87 8.72 -13.91
N LEU A 144 -8.66 9.28 -13.77
CA LEU A 144 -7.42 8.52 -13.82
C LEU A 144 -7.29 7.53 -12.66
N LEU A 145 -7.58 7.97 -11.43
CA LEU A 145 -7.52 7.11 -10.24
C LEU A 145 -8.56 5.99 -10.28
N LYS A 146 -9.74 6.23 -10.87
CA LYS A 146 -10.73 5.17 -11.11
C LYS A 146 -10.18 4.09 -12.03
N GLN A 147 -9.48 4.44 -13.11
CA GLN A 147 -8.84 3.44 -13.98
C GLN A 147 -7.80 2.62 -13.21
N LEU A 148 -6.95 3.27 -12.41
CA LEU A 148 -5.95 2.57 -11.59
C LEU A 148 -6.61 1.64 -10.55
N ARG A 149 -7.69 2.11 -9.91
CA ARG A 149 -8.47 1.34 -8.95
C ARG A 149 -9.06 0.07 -9.58
N GLU A 150 -9.64 0.15 -10.78
CA GLU A 150 -10.18 -1.05 -11.42
C GLU A 150 -9.07 -2.07 -11.73
N ARG A 151 -7.89 -1.63 -12.14
CA ARG A 151 -6.73 -2.53 -12.36
C ARG A 151 -6.27 -3.20 -11.06
N LEU A 152 -6.23 -2.46 -9.95
CA LEU A 152 -5.95 -3.01 -8.63
C LEU A 152 -7.00 -4.03 -8.19
N ARG A 153 -8.30 -3.77 -8.45
CA ARG A 153 -9.39 -4.73 -8.18
C ARG A 153 -9.23 -6.00 -8.99
N VAL A 154 -8.89 -5.90 -10.27
CA VAL A 154 -8.59 -7.06 -11.13
C VAL A 154 -7.44 -7.88 -10.51
N THR A 155 -6.33 -7.23 -10.11
CA THR A 155 -5.21 -7.91 -9.47
C THR A 155 -5.59 -8.56 -8.12
N ARG A 156 -6.35 -7.86 -7.27
CA ARG A 156 -6.81 -8.42 -5.99
C ARG A 156 -7.74 -9.62 -6.17
N ASN A 157 -8.68 -9.52 -7.10
CA ASN A 157 -9.63 -10.61 -7.37
C ASN A 157 -8.91 -11.82 -7.98
N TRP A 158 -8.00 -11.59 -8.93
CA TRP A 158 -7.18 -12.65 -9.52
C TRP A 158 -6.31 -13.35 -8.48
N THR A 159 -5.58 -12.60 -7.65
CA THR A 159 -4.76 -13.20 -6.58
C THR A 159 -5.61 -14.03 -5.62
N HIS A 160 -6.80 -13.55 -5.24
CA HIS A 160 -7.73 -14.31 -4.42
C HIS A 160 -8.17 -15.62 -5.08
N GLN A 161 -8.51 -15.61 -6.37
CA GLN A 161 -8.87 -16.82 -7.10
C GLN A 161 -7.68 -17.78 -7.24
N ALA A 162 -6.48 -17.24 -7.48
CA ALA A 162 -5.25 -18.02 -7.62
C ALA A 162 -4.79 -18.71 -6.31
N LEU A 163 -5.32 -18.28 -5.15
CA LEU A 163 -5.14 -18.99 -3.88
C LEU A 163 -5.95 -20.29 -3.82
N ALA A 164 -7.10 -20.34 -4.49
CA ALA A 164 -7.96 -21.53 -4.53
C ALA A 164 -7.53 -22.55 -5.61
N GLY A 165 -6.69 -22.15 -6.56
CA GLY A 165 -6.23 -23.03 -7.63
C GLY A 165 -5.40 -22.31 -8.71
N GLU A 166 -5.14 -23.00 -9.81
CA GLU A 166 -4.49 -22.42 -10.97
C GLU A 166 -5.50 -21.62 -11.79
N VAL A 167 -5.20 -20.34 -12.01
CA VAL A 167 -6.03 -19.40 -12.78
C VAL A 167 -5.11 -18.68 -13.75
N PRO A 168 -5.48 -18.53 -15.04
CA PRO A 168 -4.73 -17.72 -15.99
C PRO A 168 -4.46 -16.31 -15.45
N ALA A 169 -3.37 -15.69 -15.89
CA ALA A 169 -3.08 -14.30 -15.54
C ALA A 169 -4.25 -13.39 -15.97
N ALA A 170 -4.68 -12.50 -15.09
CA ALA A 170 -5.78 -11.59 -15.41
C ALA A 170 -5.35 -10.49 -16.38
N GLU A 171 -6.03 -10.41 -17.51
CA GLU A 171 -5.90 -9.29 -18.44
C GLU A 171 -6.25 -7.97 -17.74
N GLY A 172 -5.40 -6.95 -17.90
CA GLY A 172 -5.58 -5.64 -17.27
C GLY A 172 -5.12 -5.53 -15.82
N GLY A 173 -4.61 -6.60 -15.22
CA GLY A 173 -3.93 -6.56 -13.92
C GLY A 173 -2.67 -5.67 -13.91
N LEU A 174 -2.19 -5.32 -12.72
CA LEU A 174 -0.94 -4.60 -12.52
C LEU A 174 0.25 -5.56 -12.54
N GLU A 175 1.00 -5.57 -13.64
CA GLU A 175 2.38 -6.07 -13.73
C GLU A 175 3.14 -5.23 -14.79
N PRO A 176 4.20 -4.44 -14.46
CA PRO A 176 5.00 -4.34 -13.21
C PRO A 176 4.66 -3.09 -12.35
N THR A 177 5.34 -2.90 -11.21
CA THR A 177 5.18 -1.76 -10.26
C THR A 177 5.12 -0.38 -10.93
N ARG A 178 5.84 -0.18 -12.04
CA ARG A 178 5.76 1.06 -12.85
C ARG A 178 4.32 1.44 -13.22
N ALA A 179 3.45 0.45 -13.42
CA ALA A 179 2.06 0.63 -13.83
C ALA A 179 1.17 1.20 -12.71
N LEU A 180 1.63 1.13 -11.46
CA LEU A 180 1.02 1.76 -10.29
C LEU A 180 1.52 3.20 -10.10
N VAL A 181 2.84 3.40 -10.28
CA VAL A 181 3.52 4.67 -9.99
C VAL A 181 3.24 5.74 -11.07
N GLU A 182 3.20 5.35 -12.34
CA GLU A 182 3.05 6.30 -13.46
C GLU A 182 1.79 7.18 -13.36
N PRO A 183 0.58 6.64 -13.10
CA PRO A 183 -0.62 7.47 -12.97
C PRO A 183 -0.54 8.43 -11.77
N LEU A 184 0.09 8.01 -10.67
CA LEU A 184 0.28 8.84 -9.47
C LEU A 184 1.26 9.99 -9.72
N GLN A 185 2.35 9.71 -10.46
CA GLN A 185 3.29 10.73 -10.89
C GLN A 185 2.65 11.74 -11.84
N LEU A 186 1.78 11.28 -12.75
CA LEU A 186 1.03 12.17 -13.65
C LEU A 186 0.08 13.09 -12.88
N CYS A 187 -0.69 12.55 -11.91
CA CYS A 187 -1.50 13.35 -11.00
C CYS A 187 -0.65 14.42 -10.30
N ARG A 188 0.49 14.02 -9.72
CA ARG A 188 1.39 14.93 -9.02
C ARG A 188 1.95 16.04 -9.92
N ALA A 189 2.42 15.69 -11.11
CA ALA A 189 2.97 16.65 -12.06
C ALA A 189 1.91 17.67 -12.48
N SER A 190 0.68 17.20 -12.74
CA SER A 190 -0.46 18.05 -13.06
C SER A 190 -0.83 19.00 -11.92
N LEU A 191 -0.89 18.51 -10.68
CA LEU A 191 -1.19 19.34 -9.50
C LEU A 191 -0.15 20.46 -9.30
N ARG A 192 1.12 20.16 -9.57
CA ARG A 192 2.20 21.16 -9.53
C ARG A 192 2.06 22.19 -10.64
N ALA A 193 1.79 21.75 -11.87
CA ALA A 193 1.65 22.64 -13.03
C ALA A 193 0.46 23.61 -12.87
N CYS A 194 -0.63 23.17 -12.24
CA CYS A 194 -1.82 23.99 -12.00
C CYS A 194 -1.73 24.86 -10.73
N GLY A 195 -0.60 24.88 -10.01
CA GLY A 195 -0.44 25.71 -8.80
C GLY A 195 -1.21 25.23 -7.56
N VAL A 196 -1.91 24.09 -7.65
CA VAL A 196 -2.66 23.46 -6.54
C VAL A 196 -1.81 22.48 -5.73
N GLY A 197 -0.48 22.62 -5.81
CA GLY A 197 0.48 21.72 -5.17
C GLY A 197 0.32 21.59 -3.66
N VAL A 198 -0.24 22.60 -2.97
CA VAL A 198 -0.51 22.57 -1.52
C VAL A 198 -1.60 21.55 -1.16
N ILE A 199 -2.61 21.37 -2.01
CA ILE A 199 -3.71 20.40 -1.83
C ILE A 199 -3.21 18.98 -2.16
N GLY A 200 -2.32 18.86 -3.15
CA GLY A 200 -1.77 17.59 -3.63
C GLY A 200 -0.61 17.02 -2.82
N ALA A 201 0.19 17.87 -2.17
CA ALA A 201 1.40 17.44 -1.47
C ALA A 201 1.07 16.47 -0.33
N GLY A 202 0.10 16.76 0.53
CA GLY A 202 -0.19 15.88 1.67
C GLY A 202 -0.68 14.47 1.30
N ALA A 203 -1.53 14.38 0.27
CA ALA A 203 -2.24 13.17 -0.12
C ALA A 203 -1.42 12.28 -1.08
N VAL A 204 -0.73 12.89 -2.05
CA VAL A 204 0.05 12.16 -3.05
C VAL A 204 1.46 11.82 -2.54
N LEU A 205 2.02 12.57 -1.58
CA LEU A 205 3.35 12.28 -0.98
C LEU A 205 3.38 11.09 -0.02
N ARG A 206 2.26 10.37 0.16
CA ARG A 206 2.32 9.03 0.76
C ARG A 206 2.98 8.00 -0.18
N TRP A 207 3.17 8.35 -1.46
CA TRP A 207 3.68 7.50 -2.55
C TRP A 207 4.97 8.01 -3.16
#